data_AF-A0A915K6K2-F1
#
_entry.id   AF-A0A915K6K2-F1
#
_cell.length_a   1.000
_cell.length_b   1.000
_cell.length_c   1.000
_cell.angle_alpha   90.00
_cell.angle_beta   90.00
_cell.angle_gamma   90.00
#
_symmetry.space_group_name_H-M   'P 1'
#
loop_
_entity.id
_entity.type
_entity.pdbx_description
1 polymer ?
#
loop_
_entity_poly.entity_id
_entity_poly.type
_entity_poly.pdbx_seq_one_letter_code
_entity_poly.pdbx_strand_id
1 'polypeptide(L)'
;VLEKYGAKCSLFDIGSQNLSDGTILALPPILFANLGEDPRKKTICIYGHLDVQPAALEDGWNTEPFKLIEKNGKLYGRGATDDKGPVIGWINVLEAFKTCNIELPVNIKFCFEGMEESGSVGLESALQHNRDWFKVKFLSYCVTYTYTRYAVNLYSQDVLYCCISDNYWLGTRKPCLTYGLRGLSYYSVEITCASQDLHSGIHGGAVHEAMSDLVYLLNNLVDKSGKILIPHVYDQVAPVTDAERGLYDNLDFDA
;
A
#
# COMPACT_ATOMS: atom_id res chain seq x y z
N VAL A 1 -14.61 13.26 5.82
CA VAL A 1 -13.66 14.39 6.00
C VAL A 1 -13.46 15.16 4.70
N LEU A 2 -13.07 14.49 3.61
CA LEU A 2 -12.82 15.12 2.30
C LEU A 2 -13.98 15.96 1.74
N GLU A 3 -15.24 15.56 1.99
CA GLU A 3 -16.42 16.32 1.57
C GLU A 3 -16.45 17.76 2.13
N LYS A 4 -15.83 18.02 3.30
CA LYS A 4 -15.69 19.38 3.87
C LYS A 4 -14.86 20.32 2.99
N TYR A 5 -14.07 19.76 2.08
CA TYR A 5 -13.26 20.46 1.09
C TYR A 5 -13.91 20.45 -0.32
N GLY A 6 -15.13 19.94 -0.45
CA GLY A 6 -15.85 19.87 -1.72
C GLY A 6 -15.55 18.63 -2.57
N ALA A 7 -14.89 17.61 -2.00
CA ALA A 7 -14.67 16.36 -2.70
C ALA A 7 -15.97 15.54 -2.81
N LYS A 8 -16.26 15.02 -4.00
CA LYS A 8 -17.34 14.05 -4.22
C LYS A 8 -16.83 12.65 -3.86
N CYS A 9 -17.34 12.07 -2.79
CA CYS A 9 -16.88 10.79 -2.25
C CYS A 9 -17.86 9.66 -2.61
N SER A 10 -17.32 8.46 -2.83
CA SER A 10 -18.06 7.22 -3.00
C SER A 10 -17.31 6.09 -2.33
N LEU A 11 -18.02 5.25 -1.58
CA LEU A 11 -17.48 4.02 -1.01
C LEU A 11 -17.82 2.86 -1.95
N PHE A 12 -16.80 2.14 -2.39
CA PHE A 12 -16.94 0.96 -3.24
C PHE A 12 -16.89 -0.28 -2.35
N ASP A 13 -17.99 -1.02 -2.34
CA ASP A 13 -18.09 -2.30 -1.62
C ASP A 13 -17.31 -3.38 -2.37
N ILE A 14 -16.40 -4.04 -1.66
CA ILE A 14 -15.56 -5.12 -2.17
C ILE A 14 -15.98 -6.50 -1.64
N GLY A 15 -17.11 -6.57 -0.93
CA GLY A 15 -17.74 -7.81 -0.52
C GLY A 15 -17.30 -8.28 0.86
N SER A 16 -17.00 -9.57 0.98
CA SER A 16 -16.71 -10.21 2.27
C SER A 16 -15.57 -11.20 2.15
N GLN A 17 -14.86 -11.42 3.25
CA GLN A 17 -13.79 -12.38 3.39
C GLN A 17 -14.23 -13.52 4.31
N ASN A 18 -13.95 -14.75 3.89
CA ASN A 18 -14.11 -15.94 4.71
C ASN A 18 -12.80 -16.18 5.47
N LEU A 19 -12.88 -16.25 6.79
CA LEU A 19 -11.76 -16.59 7.66
C LEU A 19 -11.60 -18.11 7.77
N SER A 20 -10.44 -18.55 8.25
CA SER A 20 -10.10 -19.98 8.39
C SER A 20 -11.00 -20.74 9.38
N ASP A 21 -11.61 -20.02 10.34
CA ASP A 21 -12.57 -20.58 11.31
C ASP A 21 -14.01 -20.67 10.76
N GLY A 22 -14.23 -20.26 9.51
CA GLY A 22 -15.54 -20.21 8.86
C GLY A 22 -16.32 -18.92 9.10
N THR A 23 -15.77 -17.96 9.86
CA THR A 23 -16.39 -16.65 10.07
C THR A 23 -16.37 -15.85 8.75
N ILE A 24 -17.48 -15.19 8.43
CA ILE A 24 -17.59 -14.30 7.27
C ILE A 24 -17.61 -12.86 7.76
N LEU A 25 -16.65 -12.05 7.32
CA LEU A 25 -16.56 -10.63 7.65
C LEU A 25 -16.72 -9.78 6.39
N ALA A 26 -17.48 -8.69 6.52
CA ALA A 26 -17.51 -7.67 5.47
C ALA A 26 -16.13 -7.02 5.36
N LEU A 27 -15.62 -6.91 4.14
CA LEU A 27 -14.38 -6.21 3.87
C LEU A 27 -14.58 -4.69 4.03
N PRO A 28 -13.57 -3.94 4.49
CA PRO A 28 -13.61 -2.49 4.49
C PRO A 28 -13.81 -1.95 3.06
N PRO A 29 -14.72 -0.98 2.85
CA PRO A 29 -14.92 -0.43 1.51
C PRO A 29 -13.72 0.41 1.07
N ILE A 30 -13.54 0.55 -0.24
CA ILE A 30 -12.55 1.43 -0.84
C ILE A 30 -13.17 2.81 -1.06
N LEU A 31 -12.52 3.85 -0.55
CA LEU A 31 -12.94 5.23 -0.77
C LEU A 31 -12.37 5.75 -2.09
N PHE A 32 -13.26 6.06 -3.02
CA PHE A 32 -12.95 6.88 -4.19
C PHE A 32 -13.48 8.29 -3.98
N ALA A 33 -12.65 9.32 -4.16
CA ALA A 33 -13.11 10.70 -4.08
C ALA A 33 -12.51 11.60 -5.17
N ASN A 34 -13.32 12.50 -5.72
CA ASN A 34 -12.91 13.49 -6.72
C ASN A 34 -13.01 14.91 -6.16
N LEU A 35 -11.92 15.66 -6.19
CA LEU A 35 -11.84 17.05 -5.81
C LEU A 35 -11.39 17.91 -7.00
N GLY A 36 -12.30 18.72 -7.52
CA GLY A 36 -12.09 19.51 -8.74
C GLY A 36 -12.32 18.69 -10.01
N GLU A 37 -12.82 19.37 -11.05
CA GLU A 37 -13.05 18.83 -12.40
C GLU A 37 -12.62 19.85 -13.46
N ASP A 38 -11.65 20.73 -13.15
CA ASP A 38 -11.22 21.79 -14.08
C ASP A 38 -10.37 21.17 -15.21
N PRO A 39 -10.84 21.19 -16.48
CA PRO A 39 -10.12 20.58 -17.59
C PRO A 39 -8.81 21.29 -17.92
N ARG A 40 -8.57 22.48 -17.37
CA ARG A 40 -7.31 23.23 -17.56
C ARG A 40 -6.22 22.76 -16.60
N LYS A 41 -6.57 22.02 -15.54
CA LYS A 41 -5.64 21.54 -14.51
C LYS A 41 -5.25 20.09 -14.75
N LYS A 42 -4.01 19.75 -14.38
CA LYS A 42 -3.60 18.35 -14.28
C LYS A 42 -4.34 17.66 -13.16
N THR A 43 -4.47 16.34 -13.27
CA THR A 43 -5.11 15.51 -12.24
C THR A 43 -4.07 14.61 -11.61
N ILE A 44 -4.03 14.57 -10.28
CA ILE A 44 -3.22 13.60 -9.54
C ILE A 44 -4.13 12.62 -8.81
N CYS A 45 -3.73 11.36 -8.75
CA CYS A 45 -4.32 10.35 -7.88
C CYS A 45 -3.44 10.21 -6.65
N ILE A 46 -4.03 10.31 -5.47
CA ILE A 46 -3.39 10.05 -4.19
C ILE A 46 -3.92 8.71 -3.70
N TYR A 47 -3.03 7.75 -3.50
CA TYR A 47 -3.33 6.49 -2.83
C TYR A 47 -2.71 6.47 -1.43
N GLY A 48 -3.36 5.74 -0.53
CA GLY A 48 -2.93 5.46 0.83
C GLY A 48 -3.90 4.47 1.48
N HIS A 49 -3.57 3.98 2.67
CA HIS A 49 -4.40 3.02 3.39
C HIS A 49 -4.69 3.46 4.83
N LEU A 50 -5.74 2.89 5.42
CA LEU A 50 -6.28 3.33 6.72
C LEU A 50 -6.29 2.24 7.79
N ASP A 51 -6.16 0.98 7.38
CA ASP A 51 -5.82 -0.13 8.25
C ASP A 51 -4.37 -0.02 8.73
N VAL A 52 -4.05 -0.79 9.77
CA VAL A 52 -2.74 -0.76 10.42
C VAL A 52 -2.42 -2.15 10.96
N GLN A 53 -1.14 -2.50 11.02
CA GLN A 53 -0.72 -3.72 11.72
C GLN A 53 -1.25 -3.81 13.18
N PRO A 54 -1.45 -5.02 13.71
CA PRO A 54 -1.69 -5.24 15.13
C PRO A 54 -0.60 -4.61 16.01
N ALA A 55 -0.98 -4.28 17.24
CA ALA A 55 -0.05 -3.84 18.27
C ALA A 55 -0.67 -4.04 19.65
N ALA A 56 0.11 -4.59 20.57
CA ALA A 56 -0.25 -4.75 21.97
C ALA A 56 0.89 -4.22 22.87
N LEU A 57 0.57 -3.82 24.10
CA LEU A 57 1.58 -3.24 25.00
C LEU A 57 2.68 -4.27 25.32
N GLU A 58 2.28 -5.52 25.48
CA GLU A 58 3.08 -6.71 25.73
C GLU A 58 4.07 -7.06 24.60
N ASP A 59 3.90 -6.51 23.39
CA ASP A 59 4.88 -6.63 22.30
C ASP A 59 6.17 -5.84 22.60
N GLY A 60 6.20 -5.04 23.68
CA GLY A 60 7.35 -4.24 24.12
C GLY A 60 7.18 -2.73 23.89
N TRP A 61 5.95 -2.25 23.77
CA TRP A 61 5.70 -0.81 23.60
C TRP A 61 5.96 -0.05 24.90
N ASN A 62 6.57 1.13 24.78
CA ASN A 62 6.78 2.04 25.93
C ASN A 62 5.54 2.87 26.29
N THR A 63 4.53 2.86 25.42
CA THR A 63 3.29 3.64 25.53
C THR A 63 2.15 2.84 24.92
N GLU A 64 0.91 3.10 25.36
CA GLU A 64 -0.28 2.50 24.75
C GLU A 64 -0.31 2.71 23.22
N PRO A 65 -0.29 1.64 22.39
CA PRO A 65 -0.03 1.75 20.96
C PRO A 65 -1.10 2.57 20.22
N PHE A 66 -2.36 2.50 20.66
CA PHE A 66 -3.46 3.22 20.03
C PHE A 66 -3.80 4.57 20.70
N LYS A 67 -2.93 5.05 21.59
CA LYS A 67 -3.01 6.40 22.16
C LYS A 67 -1.84 7.22 21.67
N LEU A 68 -2.09 8.13 20.72
CA LEU A 68 -1.04 9.00 20.19
C LEU A 68 -0.46 9.89 21.29
N ILE A 69 0.86 9.79 21.50
CA ILE A 69 1.60 10.54 22.51
C ILE A 69 2.76 11.27 21.86
N GLU A 70 2.89 12.56 22.13
CA GLU A 70 4.06 13.33 21.73
C GLU A 70 5.14 13.26 22.82
N LYS A 71 6.39 12.95 22.42
CA LYS A 71 7.56 13.03 23.29
C LYS A 71 8.79 13.44 22.48
N ASN A 72 9.47 14.51 22.92
CA ASN A 72 10.69 15.02 22.29
C ASN A 72 10.52 15.30 20.77
N GLY A 73 9.40 15.89 20.37
CA GLY A 73 9.08 16.20 18.97
C GLY A 73 8.78 14.98 18.10
N LYS A 74 8.52 13.82 18.70
CA LYS A 74 8.12 12.59 18.01
C LYS A 74 6.72 12.19 18.44
N LEU A 75 5.91 11.77 17.48
CA LEU A 75 4.55 11.27 17.71
C LEU A 75 4.57 9.74 17.74
N TYR A 76 4.26 9.16 18.89
CA TYR A 76 4.27 7.72 19.12
C TYR A 76 2.85 7.18 19.08
N GLY A 77 2.61 6.21 18.20
CA GLY A 77 1.35 5.47 18.09
C GLY A 77 1.34 4.56 16.87
N ARG A 78 0.69 3.39 16.95
CA ARG A 78 0.46 2.50 15.82
C ARG A 78 -0.35 3.26 14.76
N GLY A 79 0.14 3.23 13.53
CA GLY A 79 -0.45 3.95 12.41
C GLY A 79 0.11 5.35 12.18
N ALA A 80 0.95 5.87 13.08
CA ALA A 80 1.39 7.27 13.01
C ALA A 80 2.19 7.58 11.73
N THR A 81 3.01 6.65 11.25
CA THR A 81 3.80 6.82 10.03
C THR A 81 3.34 5.94 8.87
N ASP A 82 2.46 4.98 9.14
CA ASP A 82 2.11 3.87 8.25
C ASP A 82 0.63 3.53 8.46
N ASP A 83 -0.30 4.15 7.73
CA ASP A 83 -0.11 5.28 6.78
C ASP A 83 -0.98 6.50 7.18
N LYS A 84 -1.48 6.53 8.41
CA LYS A 84 -2.44 7.58 8.84
C LYS A 84 -1.81 8.96 8.86
N GLY A 85 -0.55 9.08 9.27
CA GLY A 85 0.18 10.35 9.27
C GLY A 85 0.26 10.98 7.87
N PRO A 86 0.84 10.28 6.88
CA PRO A 86 0.89 10.78 5.52
C PRO A 86 -0.48 11.03 4.88
N VAL A 87 -1.48 10.15 5.07
CA VAL A 87 -2.86 10.37 4.59
C VAL A 87 -3.46 11.65 5.19
N ILE A 88 -3.31 11.87 6.50
CA ILE A 88 -3.75 13.11 7.15
C ILE A 88 -2.93 14.30 6.64
N GLY A 89 -1.64 14.13 6.33
CA GLY A 89 -0.80 15.12 5.69
C GLY A 89 -1.42 15.67 4.40
N TRP A 90 -1.90 14.79 3.51
CA TRP A 90 -2.61 15.21 2.30
C TRP A 90 -3.89 16.00 2.60
N ILE A 91 -4.65 15.60 3.61
CA ILE A 91 -5.86 16.32 4.03
C ILE A 91 -5.52 17.71 4.59
N ASN A 92 -4.44 17.80 5.38
CA ASN A 92 -3.95 19.06 5.95
C ASN A 92 -3.49 20.04 4.86
N VAL A 93 -2.96 19.54 3.74
CA VAL A 93 -2.66 20.39 2.57
C VAL A 93 -3.94 21.03 2.03
N LEU A 94 -5.05 20.30 1.93
CA LEU A 94 -6.33 20.86 1.49
C LEU A 94 -6.81 21.98 2.43
N GLU A 95 -6.68 21.77 3.74
CA GLU A 95 -7.01 22.78 4.75
C GLU A 95 -6.14 24.03 4.62
N ALA A 96 -4.84 23.86 4.40
CA ALA A 96 -3.90 24.96 4.24
C ALA A 96 -4.24 25.81 3.00
N PHE A 97 -4.50 25.19 1.85
CA PHE A 97 -4.90 25.91 0.63
C PHE A 97 -6.22 26.67 0.84
N LYS A 98 -7.21 26.02 1.45
CA LYS A 98 -8.51 26.66 1.76
C LYS A 98 -8.36 27.84 2.71
N THR A 99 -7.60 27.68 3.80
CA THR A 99 -7.37 28.72 4.82
C THR A 99 -6.60 29.91 4.24
N CYS A 100 -5.59 29.65 3.41
CA CYS A 100 -4.83 30.70 2.74
C CYS A 100 -5.58 31.36 1.56
N ASN A 101 -6.79 30.89 1.24
CA ASN A 101 -7.57 31.31 0.07
C ASN A 101 -6.77 31.18 -1.25
N ILE A 102 -5.99 30.09 -1.36
CA ILE A 102 -5.22 29.75 -2.55
C ILE A 102 -5.94 28.62 -3.28
N GLU A 103 -6.15 28.78 -4.57
CA GLU A 103 -6.74 27.73 -5.40
C GLU A 103 -5.76 26.54 -5.53
N LEU A 104 -6.26 25.31 -5.39
CA LEU A 104 -5.45 24.13 -5.64
C LEU A 104 -4.95 24.13 -7.10
N PRO A 105 -3.65 23.88 -7.35
CA PRO A 105 -3.08 23.95 -8.70
C PRO A 105 -3.48 22.76 -9.59
N VAL A 106 -4.06 21.71 -9.00
CA VAL A 106 -4.43 20.45 -9.66
C VAL A 106 -5.83 20.01 -9.25
N ASN A 107 -6.44 19.15 -10.08
CA ASN A 107 -7.53 18.30 -9.63
C ASN A 107 -6.93 17.12 -8.84
N ILE A 108 -7.64 16.62 -7.83
CA ILE A 108 -7.17 15.52 -6.99
C ILE A 108 -8.20 14.41 -6.99
N LYS A 109 -7.74 13.19 -7.22
CA LYS A 109 -8.48 11.95 -7.02
C LYS A 109 -7.89 11.22 -5.82
N PHE A 110 -8.71 10.72 -4.91
CA PHE A 110 -8.28 9.92 -3.77
C PHE A 110 -8.75 8.49 -3.93
N CYS A 111 -7.87 7.53 -3.67
CA CYS A 111 -8.16 6.11 -3.58
C CYS A 111 -7.60 5.61 -2.24
N PHE A 112 -8.44 5.47 -1.22
CA PHE A 112 -8.01 4.97 0.09
C PHE A 112 -8.66 3.63 0.40
N GLU A 113 -7.86 2.66 0.83
CA GLU A 113 -8.35 1.34 1.23
C GLU A 113 -8.13 1.05 2.72
N GLY A 114 -8.53 -0.14 3.15
CA GLY A 114 -8.37 -0.62 4.53
C GLY A 114 -7.95 -2.09 4.61
N MET A 115 -7.21 -2.58 3.61
CA MET A 115 -6.74 -3.97 3.55
C MET A 115 -5.27 -4.09 3.13
N GLU A 116 -4.51 -3.00 3.07
CA GLU A 116 -3.12 -3.00 2.55
C GLU A 116 -2.24 -3.97 3.37
N GLU A 117 -2.37 -3.89 4.70
CA GLU A 117 -1.60 -4.68 5.67
C GLU A 117 -2.03 -6.16 5.67
N SER A 118 -3.09 -6.47 4.91
CA SER A 118 -3.69 -7.79 4.72
C SER A 118 -3.73 -8.21 3.24
N GLY A 119 -2.87 -7.62 2.40
CA GLY A 119 -2.67 -8.02 1.00
C GLY A 119 -3.59 -7.34 0.00
N SER A 120 -4.18 -6.19 0.35
CA SER A 120 -5.04 -5.37 -0.53
C SER A 120 -6.18 -6.15 -1.18
N VAL A 121 -6.80 -7.06 -0.42
CA VAL A 121 -7.86 -7.95 -0.93
C VAL A 121 -9.01 -7.13 -1.52
N GLY A 122 -9.31 -7.34 -2.80
CA GLY A 122 -10.39 -6.65 -3.52
C GLY A 122 -10.01 -5.30 -4.15
N LEU A 123 -8.80 -4.77 -3.88
CA LEU A 123 -8.36 -3.52 -4.51
C LEU A 123 -8.25 -3.66 -6.02
N GLU A 124 -7.56 -4.69 -6.52
CA GLU A 124 -7.38 -4.88 -7.97
C GLU A 124 -8.72 -4.94 -8.71
N SER A 125 -9.68 -5.71 -8.21
CA SER A 125 -11.00 -5.84 -8.83
C SER A 125 -11.78 -4.52 -8.79
N ALA A 126 -11.69 -3.76 -7.70
CA ALA A 126 -12.28 -2.43 -7.61
C ALA A 126 -11.65 -1.46 -8.61
N LEU A 127 -10.32 -1.46 -8.76
CA LEU A 127 -9.62 -0.64 -9.76
C LEU A 127 -10.02 -1.00 -11.18
N GLN A 128 -10.15 -2.30 -11.47
CA GLN A 128 -10.60 -2.79 -12.78
C GLN A 128 -12.05 -2.40 -13.08
N HIS A 129 -12.96 -2.52 -12.09
CA HIS A 129 -14.36 -2.12 -12.23
C HIS A 129 -14.50 -0.61 -12.43
N ASN A 130 -13.65 0.17 -11.75
CA ASN A 130 -13.66 1.63 -11.79
C ASN A 130 -12.59 2.21 -12.75
N ARG A 131 -12.19 1.48 -13.80
CA ARG A 131 -11.21 1.98 -14.80
C ARG A 131 -11.59 3.35 -15.36
N ASP A 132 -12.89 3.58 -15.56
CA ASP A 132 -13.41 4.84 -16.08
C ASP A 132 -13.30 5.98 -15.05
N TRP A 133 -13.27 5.68 -13.75
CA TRP A 133 -13.02 6.66 -12.71
C TRP A 133 -11.63 7.27 -12.84
N PHE A 134 -10.64 6.54 -13.38
CA PHE A 134 -9.30 7.08 -13.62
C PHE A 134 -9.22 8.01 -14.83
N LYS A 135 -10.20 7.97 -15.74
CA LYS A 135 -10.23 8.85 -16.93
C LYS A 135 -10.42 10.32 -16.55
N VAL A 136 -9.79 11.21 -17.31
CA VAL A 136 -9.98 12.66 -17.19
C VAL A 136 -11.01 13.08 -18.25
N LYS A 137 -11.98 13.94 -17.88
CA LYS A 137 -12.99 14.45 -18.82
C LYS A 137 -12.40 15.62 -19.62
N PHE A 138 -12.51 15.55 -20.95
CA PHE A 138 -12.12 16.64 -21.83
C PHE A 138 -13.33 17.48 -22.28
N LEU A 139 -13.10 18.77 -22.52
CA LEU A 139 -14.05 19.65 -23.17
C LEU A 139 -14.17 19.23 -24.65
N SER A 140 -15.34 18.74 -25.07
CA SER A 140 -15.62 18.56 -26.50
C SER A 140 -15.95 19.92 -27.10
N TYR A 141 -15.06 20.48 -27.92
CA TYR A 141 -15.41 21.60 -28.78
C TYR A 141 -16.02 21.06 -30.08
N CYS A 142 -17.32 21.30 -30.27
CA CYS A 142 -18.00 21.07 -31.53
C CYS A 142 -17.71 22.26 -32.46
N VAL A 143 -16.88 22.04 -33.50
CA VAL A 143 -16.70 23.02 -34.56
C VAL A 143 -17.71 22.69 -35.66
N THR A 144 -18.76 23.49 -35.79
CA THR A 144 -19.69 23.40 -36.92
C THR A 144 -19.10 24.09 -38.15
N TYR A 145 -18.60 23.31 -39.09
CA TYR A 145 -18.58 23.70 -40.50
C TYR A 145 -19.70 22.97 -41.23
N THR A 146 -20.33 23.67 -42.16
CA THR A 146 -21.45 23.22 -42.99
C THR A 146 -21.25 21.78 -43.47
N TYR A 147 -22.22 20.92 -43.15
CA TYR A 147 -22.49 19.58 -43.71
C TYR A 147 -21.71 18.33 -43.27
N THR A 148 -20.89 18.32 -42.21
CA THR A 148 -20.51 17.03 -41.59
C THR A 148 -20.16 17.14 -40.10
N ARG A 149 -20.83 16.37 -39.23
CA ARG A 149 -20.46 16.24 -37.81
C ARG A 149 -19.33 15.23 -37.66
N TYR A 150 -18.12 15.69 -37.38
CA TYR A 150 -17.04 14.84 -36.88
C TYR A 150 -16.77 15.19 -35.42
N ALA A 151 -17.16 14.32 -34.51
CA ALA A 151 -16.61 14.34 -33.15
C ALA A 151 -15.24 13.66 -33.22
N VAL A 152 -14.17 14.46 -33.32
CA VAL A 152 -12.83 13.92 -33.15
C VAL A 152 -12.62 13.72 -31.65
N ASN A 153 -12.80 12.49 -31.17
CA ASN A 153 -12.32 12.09 -29.85
C ASN A 153 -10.79 12.04 -29.91
N LEU A 154 -10.15 13.18 -29.70
CA LEU A 154 -8.72 13.22 -29.39
C LEU A 154 -8.56 12.65 -27.98
N TYR A 155 -8.39 11.34 -27.87
CA TYR A 155 -7.83 10.72 -26.68
C TYR A 155 -6.34 11.11 -26.61
N SER A 156 -6.08 12.39 -26.34
CA SER A 156 -4.79 12.84 -25.85
C SER A 156 -4.59 12.16 -24.51
N GLN A 157 -3.48 11.45 -24.33
CA GLN A 157 -3.15 10.76 -23.09
C GLN A 157 -3.11 11.76 -21.93
N ASP A 158 -4.22 11.90 -21.21
CA ASP A 158 -4.32 12.73 -20.03
C ASP A 158 -3.52 12.07 -18.91
N VAL A 159 -2.29 12.54 -18.70
CA VAL A 159 -1.38 12.00 -17.69
C VAL A 159 -1.97 12.28 -16.30
N LEU A 160 -2.66 11.29 -15.77
CA LEU A 160 -2.90 11.10 -14.36
C LEU A 160 -1.56 10.70 -13.73
N TYR A 161 -1.06 11.49 -12.79
CA TYR A 161 0.07 11.08 -11.96
C TYR A 161 -0.46 10.38 -10.72
N CYS A 162 0.06 9.21 -10.38
CA CYS A 162 -0.21 8.59 -9.09
C CYS A 162 0.89 8.98 -8.09
N CYS A 163 0.50 9.41 -6.91
CA CYS A 163 1.39 9.73 -5.82
C CYS A 163 1.00 8.89 -4.60
N ILE A 164 1.98 8.21 -4.04
CA ILE A 164 1.85 7.38 -2.85
C ILE A 164 2.90 7.91 -1.86
N SER A 165 2.48 8.14 -0.62
CA SER A 165 3.36 8.65 0.43
C SER A 165 3.39 7.67 1.59
N ASP A 166 3.75 6.43 1.29
CA ASP A 166 3.65 5.30 2.22
C ASP A 166 4.99 4.55 2.27
N ASN A 167 6.05 5.33 2.50
CA ASN A 167 7.40 4.81 2.56
C ASN A 167 8.30 5.73 3.39
N TYR A 168 9.48 5.23 3.68
CA TYR A 168 10.44 5.91 4.54
C TYR A 168 11.60 6.47 3.72
N TRP A 169 12.31 7.43 4.31
CA TRP A 169 13.64 7.80 3.82
C TRP A 169 14.62 6.68 4.10
N LEU A 170 15.64 6.55 3.25
CA LEU A 170 16.70 5.56 3.41
C LEU A 170 17.52 5.78 4.69
N GLY A 171 17.76 7.05 5.03
CA GLY A 171 18.42 7.45 6.25
C GLY A 171 17.67 8.59 6.95
N THR A 172 18.25 9.15 7.99
CA THR A 172 17.60 10.19 8.81
C THR A 172 17.99 11.62 8.42
N ARG A 173 18.86 11.78 7.41
CA ARG A 173 19.48 13.07 7.06
C ARG A 173 18.98 13.68 5.75
N LYS A 174 18.69 12.84 4.75
CA LYS A 174 18.40 13.27 3.38
C LYS A 174 17.05 12.72 2.91
N PRO A 175 16.16 13.57 2.36
CA PRO A 175 14.89 13.10 1.79
C PRO A 175 15.12 12.22 0.56
N CYS A 176 14.17 11.32 0.32
CA CYS A 176 14.22 10.35 -0.78
C CYS A 176 13.03 10.48 -1.72
N LEU A 177 13.25 10.13 -2.99
CA LEU A 177 12.20 9.79 -3.94
C LEU A 177 12.37 8.31 -4.30
N THR A 178 11.35 7.51 -3.99
CA THR A 178 11.34 6.07 -4.23
C THR A 178 10.76 5.79 -5.62
N TYR A 179 11.50 5.07 -6.45
CA TYR A 179 11.08 4.74 -7.83
C TYR A 179 10.87 3.24 -8.06
N GLY A 180 11.08 2.41 -7.04
CA GLY A 180 10.90 0.97 -7.14
C GLY A 180 10.65 0.36 -5.76
N LEU A 181 9.82 -0.69 -5.75
CA LEU A 181 9.50 -1.51 -4.58
C LEU A 181 9.77 -2.98 -4.95
N ARG A 182 10.13 -3.80 -3.95
CA ARG A 182 10.20 -5.24 -4.14
C ARG A 182 8.80 -5.84 -4.10
N GLY A 183 8.60 -6.96 -4.80
CA GLY A 183 7.44 -7.80 -4.57
C GLY A 183 7.56 -8.59 -3.26
N LEU A 184 6.45 -9.17 -2.82
CA LEU A 184 6.37 -10.06 -1.67
C LEU A 184 5.64 -11.35 -2.07
N SER A 185 6.14 -12.49 -1.63
CA SER A 185 5.47 -13.78 -1.76
C SER A 185 5.48 -14.46 -0.39
N TYR A 186 4.29 -14.65 0.17
CA TYR A 186 4.11 -15.22 1.50
C TYR A 186 3.73 -16.70 1.37
N TYR A 187 4.37 -17.57 2.15
CA TYR A 187 4.16 -19.02 2.12
C TYR A 187 3.84 -19.55 3.52
N SER A 188 2.99 -20.59 3.60
CA SER A 188 2.77 -21.37 4.81
C SER A 188 3.26 -22.80 4.60
N VAL A 189 3.83 -23.38 5.67
CA VAL A 189 4.24 -24.80 5.72
C VAL A 189 3.52 -25.43 6.90
N GLU A 190 2.67 -26.42 6.62
CA GLU A 190 1.91 -27.15 7.63
C GLU A 190 2.42 -28.59 7.72
N ILE A 191 2.69 -29.05 8.94
CA ILE A 191 3.10 -30.43 9.23
C ILE A 191 2.26 -30.94 10.40
N THR A 192 1.59 -32.06 10.20
CA THR A 192 0.71 -32.68 11.19
C THR A 192 1.21 -34.08 11.52
N CYS A 193 1.50 -34.34 12.80
CA CYS A 193 2.00 -35.65 13.26
C CYS A 193 1.03 -36.42 14.17
N ALA A 194 0.05 -35.74 14.76
CA ALA A 194 -0.93 -36.32 15.67
C ALA A 194 -2.25 -35.55 15.60
N SER A 195 -3.34 -36.16 16.04
CA SER A 195 -4.66 -35.51 16.10
C SER A 195 -4.85 -34.60 17.32
N GLN A 196 -3.88 -34.57 18.22
CA GLN A 196 -3.87 -33.78 19.44
C GLN A 196 -2.42 -33.62 19.94
N ASP A 197 -2.18 -32.64 20.80
CA ASP A 197 -0.90 -32.48 21.47
C ASP A 197 -0.57 -33.68 22.36
N LEU A 198 0.72 -34.04 22.40
CA LEU A 198 1.22 -35.22 23.11
C LEU A 198 2.14 -34.81 24.26
N HIS A 199 2.02 -35.48 25.41
CA HIS A 199 2.97 -35.31 26.51
C HIS A 199 4.35 -35.82 26.09
N SER A 200 5.35 -34.93 26.02
CA SER A 200 6.68 -35.21 25.47
C SER A 200 7.45 -36.29 26.23
N GLY A 201 7.27 -36.41 27.54
CA GLY A 201 7.90 -37.49 28.33
C GLY A 201 7.33 -38.89 28.07
N ILE A 202 6.07 -39.00 27.63
CA ILE A 202 5.40 -40.29 27.38
C ILE A 202 5.67 -40.75 25.94
N HIS A 203 5.67 -39.81 25.00
CA HIS A 203 5.75 -40.08 23.56
C HIS A 203 7.12 -39.75 22.95
N GLY A 204 8.02 -39.14 23.71
CA GLY A 204 9.35 -38.73 23.26
C GLY A 204 10.17 -39.93 22.78
N GLY A 205 10.62 -39.86 21.53
CA GLY A 205 11.33 -40.96 20.86
C GLY A 205 10.44 -42.07 20.30
N ALA A 206 9.12 -42.01 20.47
CA ALA A 206 8.18 -43.00 19.94
C ALA A 206 7.41 -42.52 18.69
N VAL A 207 7.41 -41.21 18.40
CA VAL A 207 6.69 -40.60 17.28
C VAL A 207 7.61 -39.68 16.48
N HIS A 208 7.31 -39.50 15.19
CA HIS A 208 7.92 -38.43 14.39
C HIS A 208 7.26 -37.11 14.78
N GLU A 209 8.02 -36.21 15.39
CA GLU A 209 7.51 -34.93 15.86
C GLU A 209 7.43 -33.92 14.72
N ALA A 210 6.24 -33.36 14.46
CA ALA A 210 6.04 -32.34 13.42
C ALA A 210 7.02 -31.15 13.56
N MET A 211 7.36 -30.79 14.81
CA MET A 211 8.33 -29.73 15.09
C MET A 211 9.73 -30.03 14.57
N SER A 212 10.19 -31.27 14.64
CA SER A 212 11.51 -31.66 14.14
C SER A 212 11.58 -31.50 12.62
N ASP A 213 10.54 -31.96 11.92
CA ASP A 213 10.44 -31.82 10.46
C ASP A 213 10.32 -30.35 10.04
N LEU A 214 9.52 -29.56 10.75
CA LEU A 214 9.32 -28.14 10.45
C LEU A 214 10.62 -27.35 10.61
N VAL A 215 11.34 -27.55 11.72
CA VAL A 215 12.65 -26.90 11.94
C VAL A 215 13.64 -27.31 10.86
N TYR A 216 13.68 -28.59 10.48
CA TYR A 216 14.55 -29.06 9.42
C TYR A 216 14.21 -28.37 8.08
N LEU A 217 12.94 -28.31 7.68
CA LEU A 217 12.53 -27.66 6.43
C LEU A 217 12.88 -26.17 6.40
N LEU A 218 12.57 -25.43 7.47
CA LEU A 218 12.85 -23.99 7.55
C LEU A 218 14.36 -23.70 7.49
N ASN A 219 15.18 -24.56 8.10
CA ASN A 219 16.65 -24.44 8.07
C ASN A 219 17.27 -24.66 6.66
N ASN A 220 16.48 -25.15 5.69
CA ASN A 220 16.93 -25.35 4.31
C ASN A 220 16.50 -24.23 3.35
N LEU A 221 15.90 -23.14 3.84
CA LEU A 221 15.42 -22.04 2.99
C LEU A 221 16.49 -20.97 2.72
N VAL A 222 17.34 -20.65 3.70
CA VAL A 222 18.34 -19.58 3.62
C VAL A 222 19.61 -19.95 4.39
N ASP A 223 20.78 -19.59 3.88
CA ASP A 223 22.04 -19.80 4.59
C ASP A 223 22.39 -18.63 5.53
N LYS A 224 23.48 -18.79 6.30
CA LYS A 224 23.97 -17.79 7.26
C LYS A 224 24.40 -16.45 6.63
N SER A 225 24.59 -16.39 5.32
CA SER A 225 24.92 -15.16 4.58
C SER A 225 23.69 -14.46 4.01
N GLY A 226 22.50 -15.05 4.18
CA GLY A 226 21.25 -14.56 3.60
C GLY A 226 20.99 -15.04 2.17
N LYS A 227 21.77 -16.00 1.66
CA LYS A 227 21.52 -16.58 0.33
C LYS A 227 20.37 -17.57 0.40
N ILE A 228 19.38 -17.39 -0.46
CA ILE A 228 18.22 -18.29 -0.58
C ILE A 228 18.68 -19.59 -1.23
N LEU A 229 18.32 -20.72 -0.62
CA LEU A 229 18.76 -22.06 -1.03
C LEU A 229 17.79 -22.78 -1.96
N ILE A 230 16.60 -22.19 -2.19
CA ILE A 230 15.60 -22.71 -3.11
C ILE A 230 16.19 -22.75 -4.54
N PRO A 231 16.21 -23.92 -5.20
CA PRO A 231 16.72 -24.02 -6.56
C PRO A 231 16.04 -23.04 -7.53
N HIS A 232 16.79 -22.51 -8.48
CA HIS A 232 16.30 -21.63 -9.55
C HIS A 232 15.76 -20.26 -9.11
N VAL A 233 15.80 -19.92 -7.81
CA VAL A 233 15.28 -18.65 -7.30
C VAL A 233 16.01 -17.42 -7.89
N TYR A 234 17.27 -17.58 -8.28
CA TYR A 234 18.08 -16.50 -8.86
C TYR A 234 18.05 -16.46 -10.40
N ASP A 235 17.43 -17.44 -11.07
CA ASP A 235 17.49 -17.57 -12.53
C ASP A 235 16.81 -16.40 -13.26
N GLN A 236 15.85 -15.74 -12.59
CA GLN A 236 15.12 -14.57 -13.11
C GLN A 236 15.58 -13.24 -12.51
N VAL A 237 16.62 -13.24 -11.66
CA VAL A 237 17.17 -12.00 -11.14
C VAL A 237 17.92 -11.28 -12.26
N ALA A 238 17.46 -10.06 -12.58
CA ALA A 238 18.06 -9.26 -13.62
C ALA A 238 19.56 -9.02 -13.33
N PRO A 239 20.44 -9.07 -14.34
CA PRO A 239 21.86 -8.80 -14.15
C PRO A 239 22.07 -7.33 -13.79
N VAL A 240 23.00 -7.07 -12.88
CA VAL A 240 23.38 -5.70 -12.48
C VAL A 240 24.08 -5.00 -13.64
N THR A 241 23.55 -3.86 -14.06
CA THR A 241 24.17 -3.02 -15.10
C THR A 241 25.12 -2.00 -14.49
N ASP A 242 26.08 -1.49 -15.28
CA ASP A 242 26.98 -0.43 -14.82
C ASP A 242 26.23 0.86 -14.48
N ALA A 243 25.17 1.18 -15.24
CA ALA A 243 24.31 2.32 -14.98
C ALA A 243 23.59 2.19 -13.63
N GLU A 244 23.07 1.01 -13.31
CA GLU A 244 22.46 0.73 -12.01
C GLU A 244 23.49 0.82 -10.88
N ARG A 245 24.68 0.23 -11.08
CA ARG A 245 25.77 0.27 -10.08
C ARG A 245 26.15 1.71 -9.72
N GLY A 246 26.27 2.59 -10.71
CA GLY A 246 26.62 3.99 -10.50
C GLY A 246 25.57 4.81 -9.73
N LEU A 247 24.32 4.34 -9.64
CA LEU A 247 23.29 4.99 -8.80
C LEU A 247 23.57 4.83 -7.30
N TYR A 248 24.21 3.73 -6.90
CA TYR A 248 24.46 3.43 -5.49
C TYR A 248 25.62 4.22 -4.88
N ASP A 249 26.58 4.68 -5.70
CA ASP A 249 27.80 5.37 -5.23
C ASP A 249 27.52 6.68 -4.49
N ASN A 250 26.41 7.35 -4.82
CA ASN A 250 26.06 8.68 -4.28
C ASN A 250 24.92 8.66 -3.25
N LEU A 251 24.52 7.47 -2.79
CA LEU A 251 23.48 7.35 -1.76
C LEU A 251 24.04 7.80 -0.40
N ASP A 252 23.27 8.64 0.28
CA ASP A 252 23.59 9.06 1.65
C ASP A 252 23.15 7.97 2.64
N PHE A 253 23.96 6.92 2.74
CA PHE A 253 23.71 5.77 3.61
C PHE A 253 25.02 5.27 4.21
N ASP A 254 25.06 5.16 5.54
CA ASP A 254 26.17 4.58 6.29
C ASP A 254 25.62 3.31 6.95
N ALA A 255 26.24 2.17 6.66
CA ALA A 255 25.73 0.83 6.99
C ALA A 255 25.98 0.45 8.45
#